data_AF-A0A2G5VN27-F1
#
_entry.id   AF-A0A2G5VN27-F1
#
_cell.length_a   1.000
_cell.length_b   1.000
_cell.length_c   1.000
_cell.angle_alpha   90.00
_cell.angle_beta   90.00
_cell.angle_gamma   90.00
#
_symmetry.space_group_name_H-M   'P 1'
#
loop_
_entity.id
_entity.type
_entity.pdbx_description
1 polymer ?
#
loop_
_entity_poly.entity_id
_entity_poly.type
_entity_poly.pdbx_seq_one_letter_code
_entity_poly.pdbx_strand_id
1 'polypeptide(L)'
;MSSTPSAEPPQSTRRWAKIVVENCTGSHFKIQVLHEYFKIQVLHGEQTNDSKHILFKPEEKITVFDKVFYNTGFFTTGVDNWKVHGTRLIEVSPENKWTEKIAGKFFIDGLPYATGHGAFAKWKKHTLRSEDDGKETLIKVYQTEVQFISPSGRSTTTFNTLGQDIIPLSANPQQLH
;
A
#
# COMPACT_ATOMS: atom_id res chain seq x y z
N MET A 1 -0.49 44.51 33.92
CA MET A 1 -1.17 43.23 33.60
C MET A 1 -0.29 42.50 32.60
N SER A 2 0.33 41.40 33.00
CA SER A 2 1.19 40.58 32.15
C SER A 2 0.32 39.72 31.24
N SER A 3 0.30 40.03 29.94
CA SER A 3 -0.34 39.19 28.92
C SER A 3 0.50 37.92 28.75
N THR A 4 -0.01 36.80 29.27
CA THR A 4 0.50 35.47 28.96
C THR A 4 0.45 35.29 27.44
N PRO A 5 1.55 34.94 26.75
CA PRO A 5 1.47 34.65 25.32
C PRO A 5 0.61 33.40 25.14
N SER A 6 -0.59 33.59 24.58
CA SER A 6 -1.42 32.48 24.10
C SER A 6 -0.61 31.79 23.01
N ALA A 7 -0.13 30.58 23.27
CA ALA A 7 0.55 29.78 22.26
C ALA A 7 -0.41 29.58 21.09
N GLU A 8 -0.14 30.25 19.96
CA GLU A 8 -0.90 30.01 18.73
C GLU A 8 -0.83 28.52 18.41
N PRO A 9 -1.96 27.88 18.03
CA PRO A 9 -1.95 26.47 17.68
C PRO A 9 -0.94 26.22 16.55
N PRO A 10 -0.19 25.11 16.60
CA PRO A 10 0.86 24.84 15.62
C PRO A 10 0.30 24.87 14.19
N GLN A 11 0.84 25.75 13.37
CA GLN A 11 0.41 26.00 11.98
C GLN A 11 0.51 24.72 11.12
N SER A 12 1.46 23.85 11.44
CA SER A 12 1.63 22.49 10.91
C SER A 12 2.34 21.64 11.96
N THR A 13 1.84 20.43 12.21
CA THR A 13 2.45 19.44 13.11
C THR A 13 2.88 18.23 12.30
N ARG A 14 4.18 17.90 12.35
CA ARG A 14 4.72 16.67 11.76
C ARG A 14 4.36 15.47 12.63
N ARG A 15 3.85 14.43 11.99
CA ARG A 15 3.35 13.20 12.62
C ARG A 15 3.91 11.99 11.88
N TRP A 16 3.69 10.81 12.44
CA TRP A 16 4.04 9.56 11.77
C TRP A 16 3.06 8.45 12.07
N ALA A 17 2.96 7.48 11.17
CA ALA A 17 2.18 6.25 11.37
C ALA A 17 3.01 5.03 11.00
N LYS A 18 2.72 3.89 11.65
CA LYS A 18 3.28 2.58 11.31
C LYS A 18 2.39 1.90 10.29
N ILE A 19 2.96 1.32 9.25
CA ILE A 19 2.21 0.68 8.16
C ILE A 19 2.38 -0.83 8.21
N VAL A 20 1.26 -1.52 8.35
CA VAL A 20 1.19 -2.99 8.37
C VAL A 20 0.38 -3.43 7.15
N VAL A 21 0.85 -4.47 6.47
CA VAL A 21 0.13 -5.11 5.35
C VAL A 21 -0.34 -6.48 5.81
N GLU A 22 -1.59 -6.82 5.50
CA GLU A 22 -2.19 -8.14 5.67
C GLU A 22 -2.54 -8.73 4.30
N ASN A 23 -2.04 -9.92 4.02
CA ASN A 23 -2.37 -10.64 2.79
C ASN A 23 -3.67 -11.45 2.95
N CYS A 24 -4.79 -10.88 2.53
CA CYS A 24 -6.11 -11.51 2.55
C CYS A 24 -6.48 -12.17 1.22
N THR A 25 -5.53 -12.43 0.32
CA THR A 25 -5.80 -12.99 -1.01
C THR A 25 -6.04 -14.51 -1.01
N GLY A 26 -5.69 -15.20 0.08
CA GLY A 26 -5.68 -16.67 0.14
C GLY A 26 -4.57 -17.33 -0.67
N SER A 27 -3.65 -16.56 -1.26
CA SER A 27 -2.51 -17.05 -2.05
C SER A 27 -1.19 -16.44 -1.57
N HIS A 28 -0.06 -17.05 -1.93
CA HIS A 28 1.24 -16.42 -1.75
C HIS A 28 1.36 -15.21 -2.71
N PHE A 29 1.87 -14.10 -2.20
CA PHE A 29 2.04 -12.87 -2.96
C PHE A 29 3.35 -12.19 -2.63
N LYS A 30 4.00 -11.62 -3.64
CA LYS A 30 5.02 -10.57 -3.44
C LYS A 30 4.30 -9.23 -3.45
N ILE A 31 4.34 -8.46 -2.36
CA ILE A 31 3.62 -7.17 -2.24
C ILE A 31 4.63 -6.05 -2.04
N GLN A 32 4.42 -4.93 -2.73
CA GLN A 32 5.16 -3.68 -2.57
C GLN A 32 4.18 -2.55 -2.25
N VAL A 33 4.50 -1.75 -1.24
CA VAL A 33 3.76 -0.53 -0.89
C VAL A 33 4.65 0.68 -1.17
N LEU A 34 4.07 1.67 -1.85
CA LEU A 34 4.66 2.98 -2.02
C LEU A 34 3.81 4.02 -1.32
N HIS A 35 4.46 4.96 -0.64
CA HIS A 35 3.81 6.08 0.04
C HIS A 35 4.51 7.40 -0.30
N GLU A 36 3.72 8.44 -0.56
CA GLU A 36 4.20 9.79 -0.82
C GLU A 36 3.26 10.82 -0.18
N TYR A 37 3.76 11.60 0.77
CA TYR A 37 3.06 12.77 1.28
C TYR A 37 3.38 13.97 0.38
N PHE A 38 2.37 14.51 -0.29
CA PHE A 38 2.56 15.66 -1.19
C PHE A 38 2.15 16.95 -0.48
N LYS A 39 2.98 18.00 -0.52
CA LYS A 39 2.63 19.36 -0.08
C LYS A 39 2.67 20.33 -1.27
N ILE A 40 1.65 21.20 -1.41
CA ILE A 40 1.54 22.19 -2.50
C ILE A 40 2.63 23.30 -2.45
N GLN A 41 3.40 23.42 -1.36
CA GLN A 41 4.56 24.32 -1.34
C GLN A 41 5.84 23.52 -1.59
N VAL A 42 6.30 23.62 -2.84
CA VAL A 42 7.58 23.14 -3.36
C VAL A 42 8.72 23.78 -2.60
N LEU A 43 9.17 23.15 -1.52
CA LEU A 43 10.51 23.34 -0.96
C LEU A 43 10.93 21.99 -0.35
N HIS A 44 11.73 21.23 -1.10
CA HIS A 44 12.35 19.94 -0.78
C HIS A 44 11.45 18.72 -1.04
N GLY A 45 11.83 17.96 -2.08
CA GLY A 45 11.16 16.74 -2.51
C GLY A 45 11.08 15.72 -1.39
N GLU A 46 9.86 15.42 -0.96
CA GLU A 46 9.62 14.30 -0.07
C GLU A 46 9.88 13.00 -0.85
N GLN A 47 10.77 12.18 -0.31
CA GLN A 47 11.16 10.91 -0.91
C GLN A 47 10.00 9.95 -0.82
N THR A 48 9.61 9.34 -1.95
CA THR A 48 8.69 8.21 -1.96
C THR A 48 9.23 7.10 -1.05
N ASN A 49 8.47 6.73 -0.02
CA ASN A 49 8.77 5.55 0.77
C ASN A 49 8.45 4.31 -0.07
N ASP A 50 9.39 3.36 -0.15
CA ASP A 50 9.26 2.13 -0.93
C ASP A 50 9.62 0.92 -0.07
N SER A 51 8.65 0.05 0.19
CA SER A 51 8.83 -1.13 1.03
C SER A 51 9.68 -2.23 0.38
N LYS A 52 9.98 -2.11 -0.91
CA LYS A 52 10.41 -3.22 -1.78
C LYS A 52 9.36 -4.31 -1.87
N HIS A 53 9.63 -5.31 -2.70
CA HIS A 53 8.77 -6.49 -2.82
C HIS A 53 9.06 -7.43 -1.66
N ILE A 54 8.06 -7.66 -0.83
CA ILE A 54 8.12 -8.56 0.33
C ILE A 54 7.21 -9.76 0.04
N LEU A 55 7.70 -10.97 0.34
CA LEU A 55 6.90 -12.18 0.23
C LEU A 55 5.93 -12.29 1.41
N PHE A 56 4.66 -12.52 1.10
CA PHE A 56 3.60 -12.79 2.05
C PHE A 56 3.00 -14.17 1.78
N LYS A 57 2.90 -14.97 2.84
CA LYS A 57 2.03 -16.15 2.88
C LYS A 57 0.56 -15.72 2.98
N PRO A 58 -0.40 -16.60 2.66
CA PRO A 58 -1.80 -16.36 2.98
C PRO A 58 -1.98 -15.96 4.45
N GLU A 59 -2.78 -14.93 4.70
CA GLU A 59 -3.13 -14.40 6.04
C GLU A 59 -1.97 -13.77 6.83
N GLU A 60 -0.77 -13.68 6.23
CA GLU A 60 0.39 -13.10 6.90
C GLU A 60 0.26 -11.58 7.05
N LYS A 61 0.73 -11.10 8.21
CA LYS A 61 0.81 -9.67 8.56
C LYS A 61 2.26 -9.25 8.74
N ILE A 62 2.71 -8.25 7.99
CA ILE A 62 4.08 -7.74 8.05
C ILE A 62 4.05 -6.22 8.18
N THR A 63 4.88 -5.69 9.08
CA THR A 63 5.16 -4.24 9.13
C THR A 63 6.07 -3.88 7.97
N VAL A 64 5.56 -3.06 7.04
CA VAL A 64 6.30 -2.66 5.82
C VAL A 64 6.98 -1.30 5.97
N PHE A 65 6.49 -0.45 6.88
CA PHE A 65 7.15 0.78 7.31
C PHE A 65 6.96 0.97 8.81
N ASP A 66 8.05 1.12 9.56
CA ASP A 66 7.97 1.49 10.98
C ASP A 66 7.44 2.91 11.16
N LYS A 67 7.79 3.81 10.23
CA LYS A 67 7.37 5.21 10.22
C LYS A 67 7.22 5.72 8.79
N VAL A 68 6.01 6.13 8.42
CA VAL A 68 5.77 7.10 7.34
C VAL A 68 5.46 8.45 7.97
N PHE A 69 6.02 9.53 7.44
CA PHE A 69 5.81 10.87 7.98
C PHE A 69 4.78 11.63 7.15
N TYR A 70 3.96 12.42 7.84
CA TYR A 70 2.95 13.29 7.25
C TYR A 70 2.78 14.54 8.12
N ASN A 71 2.04 15.54 7.62
CA ASN A 71 1.72 16.74 8.40
C ASN A 71 0.22 16.91 8.58
N THR A 72 -0.17 17.54 9.69
CA THR A 72 -1.55 17.93 9.99
C THR A 72 -1.58 19.36 10.51
N GLY A 73 -2.70 20.06 10.33
CA GLY A 73 -2.87 21.43 10.82
C GLY A 73 -3.86 22.19 9.95
N PHE A 74 -4.29 23.36 10.42
CA PHE A 74 -5.31 24.15 9.73
C PHE A 74 -4.86 24.61 8.32
N PHE A 75 -3.55 24.80 8.11
CA PHE A 75 -2.98 25.21 6.82
C PHE A 75 -2.31 24.07 6.04
N THR A 76 -2.41 22.81 6.48
CA THR A 76 -1.85 21.70 5.71
C THR A 76 -2.77 21.36 4.54
N THR A 77 -2.29 21.59 3.32
CA THR A 77 -2.94 21.15 2.08
C THR A 77 -2.42 19.79 1.60
N GLY A 78 -1.56 19.14 2.39
CA GLY A 78 -0.89 17.94 1.95
C GLY A 78 -1.76 16.70 2.03
N VAL A 79 -1.44 15.74 1.17
CA VAL A 79 -2.23 14.51 0.99
C VAL A 79 -1.29 13.32 0.90
N ASP A 80 -1.59 12.27 1.66
CA ASP A 80 -0.94 10.97 1.57
C ASP A 80 -1.44 10.18 0.35
N ASN A 81 -0.52 9.87 -0.54
CA ASN A 81 -0.73 9.12 -1.77
C ASN A 81 -0.10 7.73 -1.63
N TRP A 82 -0.85 6.72 -2.08
CA TRP A 82 -0.51 5.33 -1.89
C TRP A 82 -0.59 4.55 -3.18
N LYS A 83 0.31 3.59 -3.34
CA LYS A 83 0.20 2.49 -4.29
C LYS A 83 0.48 1.18 -3.58
N VAL A 84 -0.25 0.16 -3.97
CA VAL A 84 0.10 -1.23 -3.64
C VAL A 84 0.23 -1.98 -4.95
N HIS A 85 1.39 -2.60 -5.15
CA HIS A 85 1.63 -3.54 -6.23
C HIS A 85 1.71 -4.94 -5.65
N GLY A 86 1.34 -5.93 -6.44
CA GLY A 86 1.53 -7.32 -6.05
C GLY A 86 1.82 -8.22 -7.23
N THR A 87 2.42 -9.38 -6.95
CA THR A 87 2.57 -10.46 -7.90
C THR A 87 2.12 -11.74 -7.21
N ARG A 88 1.07 -12.36 -7.74
CA ARG A 88 0.59 -13.66 -7.23
C ARG A 88 1.62 -14.73 -7.56
N LEU A 89 1.97 -15.56 -6.60
CA LEU A 89 2.80 -16.73 -6.84
C LEU A 89 1.94 -17.94 -7.18
N ILE A 90 2.23 -18.57 -8.32
CA ILE A 90 1.49 -19.72 -8.85
C ILE A 90 2.29 -20.98 -8.53
N GLU A 91 1.70 -21.89 -7.77
CA GLU A 91 2.30 -23.19 -7.47
C GLU A 91 2.39 -24.03 -8.76
N VAL A 92 3.54 -24.65 -9.01
CA VAL A 92 3.80 -25.46 -10.20
C VAL A 92 4.49 -26.79 -9.86
N SER A 93 4.35 -27.75 -10.75
CA SER A 93 5.07 -29.02 -10.74
C SER A 93 5.22 -29.52 -12.18
N PRO A 94 6.40 -29.99 -12.63
CA PRO A 94 7.66 -30.16 -11.89
C PRO A 94 8.47 -28.85 -11.72
N GLU A 95 9.59 -28.92 -10.99
CA GLU A 95 10.59 -27.85 -10.86
C GLU A 95 11.07 -27.37 -12.24
N ASN A 96 11.26 -26.06 -12.39
CA ASN A 96 11.93 -25.50 -13.56
C ASN A 96 12.85 -24.34 -13.16
N LYS A 97 13.70 -23.87 -14.08
CA LYS A 97 14.70 -22.81 -13.82
C LYS A 97 14.15 -21.46 -13.36
N TRP A 98 12.84 -21.24 -13.48
CA TRP A 98 12.14 -20.01 -13.07
C TRP A 98 11.37 -20.18 -11.76
N THR A 99 11.43 -21.37 -11.15
CA THR A 99 10.72 -21.64 -9.90
C THR A 99 11.48 -21.16 -8.68
N GLU A 100 10.76 -20.58 -7.72
CA GLU A 100 11.23 -20.35 -6.36
C GLU A 100 10.66 -21.41 -5.43
N LYS A 101 11.48 -21.92 -4.50
CA LYS A 101 11.07 -22.96 -3.55
C LYS A 101 10.60 -22.31 -2.25
N ILE A 102 9.32 -22.48 -1.91
CA ILE A 102 8.71 -21.99 -0.67
C ILE A 102 8.09 -23.18 0.05
N ALA A 103 8.53 -23.42 1.29
CA ALA A 103 8.00 -24.50 2.14
C ALA A 103 7.90 -25.87 1.44
N GLY A 104 8.88 -26.20 0.59
CA GLY A 104 8.94 -27.49 -0.11
C GLY A 104 8.16 -27.57 -1.43
N LYS A 105 7.42 -26.52 -1.79
CA LYS A 105 6.69 -26.39 -3.06
C LYS A 105 7.38 -25.40 -4.00
N PHE A 106 7.12 -25.51 -5.30
CA PHE A 106 7.71 -24.67 -6.33
C PHE A 106 6.70 -23.65 -6.84
N PHE A 107 7.12 -22.39 -6.99
CA PHE A 107 6.25 -21.30 -7.43
C PHE A 107 6.89 -20.48 -8.54
N ILE A 108 6.08 -19.93 -9.44
CA ILE A 108 6.50 -18.92 -10.41
C ILE A 108 5.73 -17.62 -10.21
N ASP A 109 6.31 -16.51 -10.68
CA ASP A 109 5.63 -15.22 -10.71
C ASP A 109 4.48 -15.25 -11.72
N GLY A 110 3.26 -14.94 -11.24
CA GLY A 110 2.08 -14.75 -12.07
C GLY A 110 1.98 -13.34 -12.64
N LEU A 111 0.78 -12.98 -13.12
CA LEU A 111 0.53 -11.62 -13.61
C LEU A 111 0.66 -10.58 -12.48
N PRO A 112 1.20 -9.38 -12.77
CA PRO A 112 1.30 -8.31 -11.79
C PRO A 112 -0.08 -7.68 -11.52
N TYR A 113 -0.24 -7.16 -10.31
CA TYR A 113 -1.42 -6.47 -9.80
C TYR A 113 -1.04 -5.06 -9.36
N ALA A 114 -1.97 -4.12 -9.50
CA ALA A 114 -1.82 -2.77 -8.98
C ALA A 114 -3.14 -2.20 -8.45
N THR A 115 -3.04 -1.33 -7.44
CA THR A 115 -4.17 -0.56 -6.94
C THR A 115 -4.73 0.39 -7.99
N GLY A 116 -6.05 0.48 -8.06
CA GLY A 116 -6.76 1.51 -8.81
C GLY A 116 -6.52 2.91 -8.25
N HIS A 117 -6.93 3.91 -9.02
CA HIS A 117 -6.85 5.32 -8.65
C HIS A 117 -8.04 6.08 -9.24
N GLY A 118 -8.30 7.29 -8.75
CA GLY A 118 -9.33 8.16 -9.33
C GLY A 118 -9.01 8.55 -10.78
N ALA A 119 -10.01 9.09 -11.50
CA ALA A 119 -9.82 9.61 -12.85
C ALA A 119 -8.70 10.66 -12.86
N PHE A 120 -7.77 10.55 -13.81
CA PHE A 120 -6.59 11.41 -13.97
C PHE A 120 -5.56 11.38 -12.83
N ALA A 121 -5.78 10.59 -11.78
CA ALA A 121 -4.78 10.35 -10.74
C ALA A 121 -3.84 9.20 -11.16
N LYS A 122 -2.69 9.10 -10.50
CA LYS A 122 -1.78 7.93 -10.60
C LYS A 122 -1.62 7.17 -9.29
N TRP A 123 -2.23 7.69 -8.23
CA TRP A 123 -2.10 7.20 -6.86
C TRP A 123 -3.46 7.18 -6.17
N LYS A 124 -3.64 6.27 -5.22
CA LYS A 124 -4.80 6.26 -4.35
C LYS A 124 -4.56 7.21 -3.18
N LYS A 125 -5.51 8.12 -2.94
CA LYS A 125 -5.48 8.98 -1.74
C LYS A 125 -6.08 8.25 -0.54
N HIS A 126 -5.37 8.30 0.59
CA HIS A 126 -5.87 7.90 1.91
C HIS A 126 -5.16 8.77 2.95
N THR A 127 -5.81 9.87 3.35
CA THR A 127 -5.21 10.90 4.21
C THR A 127 -5.08 10.42 5.65
N LEU A 128 -3.87 10.54 6.20
CA LEU A 128 -3.60 10.33 7.62
C LEU A 128 -3.91 11.61 8.40
N ARG A 129 -4.53 11.46 9.57
CA ARG A 129 -4.99 12.56 10.43
C ARG A 129 -4.26 12.55 11.76
N SER A 130 -4.51 13.56 12.59
CA SER A 130 -3.91 13.64 13.94
C SER A 130 -4.26 12.44 14.82
N GLU A 131 -5.39 11.81 14.57
CA GLU A 131 -5.84 10.61 15.28
C GLU A 131 -4.99 9.36 14.98
N ASP A 132 -4.22 9.36 13.90
CA ASP A 132 -3.40 8.24 13.45
C ASP A 132 -1.95 8.33 13.96
N ASP A 133 -1.60 9.41 14.65
CA ASP A 133 -0.23 9.68 15.07
C ASP A 133 0.30 8.61 16.03
N GLY A 134 1.44 8.02 15.69
CA GLY A 134 2.08 6.93 16.42
C GLY A 134 1.29 5.62 16.42
N LYS A 135 0.24 5.50 15.59
CA LYS A 135 -0.62 4.32 15.51
C LYS A 135 -0.38 3.53 14.23
N GLU A 136 -1.04 2.38 14.16
CA GLU A 136 -0.97 1.48 13.01
C GLU A 136 -2.07 1.80 12.00
N THR A 137 -1.67 1.96 10.75
CA THR A 137 -2.54 1.88 9.58
C THR A 137 -2.37 0.51 8.96
N LEU A 138 -3.48 -0.21 8.81
CA LEU A 138 -3.53 -1.55 8.24
C LEU A 138 -3.96 -1.48 6.77
N ILE A 139 -3.15 -2.05 5.89
CA ILE A 139 -3.44 -2.25 4.48
C ILE A 139 -3.82 -3.72 4.28
N LYS A 140 -5.11 -3.99 4.04
CA LYS A 140 -5.57 -5.34 3.68
C LYS A 140 -5.61 -5.50 2.18
N VAL A 141 -4.94 -6.53 1.66
CA VAL A 141 -4.90 -6.83 0.23
C VAL A 141 -5.75 -8.07 -0.03
N TYR A 142 -6.85 -7.89 -0.76
CA TYR A 142 -7.71 -8.96 -1.25
C TYR A 142 -7.48 -9.17 -2.74
N GLN A 143 -8.07 -10.23 -3.29
CA GLN A 143 -7.87 -10.60 -4.70
C GLN A 143 -8.29 -9.51 -5.70
N THR A 144 -9.29 -8.69 -5.36
CA THR A 144 -9.88 -7.67 -6.25
C THR A 144 -9.95 -6.28 -5.61
N GLU A 145 -9.56 -6.14 -4.34
CA GLU A 145 -9.62 -4.87 -3.61
C GLU A 145 -8.46 -4.69 -2.64
N VAL A 146 -8.12 -3.44 -2.34
CA VAL A 146 -7.21 -3.04 -1.27
C VAL A 146 -7.94 -2.08 -0.34
N GLN A 147 -7.85 -2.34 0.97
CA GLN A 147 -8.42 -1.50 2.01
C GLN A 147 -7.32 -0.86 2.85
N PHE A 148 -7.34 0.46 2.95
CA PHE A 148 -6.49 1.26 3.85
C PHE A 148 -7.33 1.59 5.08
N ILE A 149 -6.90 1.12 6.25
CA ILE A 149 -7.66 1.20 7.50
C ILE A 149 -6.79 1.90 8.54
N SER A 150 -7.15 3.13 8.87
CA SER A 150 -6.54 3.92 9.94
C SER A 150 -7.57 4.20 11.03
N PRO A 151 -7.13 4.54 12.26
CA PRO A 151 -8.04 5.03 13.30
C PRO A 151 -9.00 6.12 12.83
N SER A 152 -8.53 7.03 11.97
CA SER A 152 -9.28 8.16 11.44
C SER A 152 -10.24 7.83 10.28
N GLY A 153 -10.19 6.61 9.75
CA GLY A 153 -11.11 6.17 8.71
C GLY A 153 -10.60 5.06 7.79
N ARG A 154 -11.48 4.65 6.88
CA ARG A 154 -11.23 3.61 5.88
C ARG A 154 -11.29 4.15 4.47
N SER A 155 -10.44 3.66 3.59
CA SER A 155 -10.54 3.88 2.15
C SER A 155 -10.36 2.57 1.40
N THR A 156 -11.13 2.37 0.34
CA THR A 156 -11.04 1.18 -0.50
C THR A 156 -10.68 1.57 -1.94
N THR A 157 -9.98 0.69 -2.63
CA THR A 157 -9.74 0.79 -4.08
C THR A 157 -9.66 -0.60 -4.70
N THR A 158 -9.77 -0.70 -6.02
CA THR A 158 -9.67 -1.97 -6.73
C THR A 158 -8.21 -2.46 -6.75
N PHE A 159 -8.03 -3.77 -6.91
CA PHE A 159 -6.73 -4.39 -7.14
C PHE A 159 -6.78 -5.16 -8.44
N ASN A 160 -6.22 -4.56 -9.49
CA ASN A 160 -6.43 -5.02 -10.85
C ASN A 160 -5.21 -5.78 -11.34
N THR A 161 -5.43 -6.93 -11.98
CA THR A 161 -4.40 -7.62 -12.75
C THR A 161 -4.02 -6.75 -13.96
N LEU A 162 -2.74 -6.51 -14.15
CA LEU A 162 -2.20 -5.81 -15.31
C LEU A 162 -1.91 -6.83 -16.42
N GLY A 163 -2.38 -6.56 -17.63
CA GLY A 163 -2.12 -7.42 -18.80
C GLY A 163 -3.11 -8.57 -19.02
N GLN A 164 -4.22 -8.62 -18.29
CA GLN A 164 -5.26 -9.64 -18.47
C GLN A 164 -5.93 -9.57 -19.86
N ASP A 165 -5.90 -8.41 -20.52
CA ASP A 165 -6.40 -8.20 -21.89
C ASP A 165 -5.36 -8.53 -23.00
N ILE A 166 -4.14 -8.92 -22.63
CA ILE A 166 -3.04 -9.20 -23.57
C ILE A 166 -2.87 -10.70 -23.80
N ILE A 167 -3.43 -11.54 -22.92
CA ILE A 167 -3.40 -13.00 -23.04
C ILE A 167 -4.78 -13.45 -23.56
N PRO A 168 -4.87 -14.11 -24.73
CA PRO A 168 -6.15 -14.64 -25.21
C PRO A 168 -6.77 -15.55 -24.13
N LEU A 169 -8.10 -15.44 -23.92
CA LEU A 169 -8.85 -16.13 -22.87
C LEU A 169 -8.52 -17.64 -22.75
N SER A 170 -8.14 -18.29 -23.86
CA SER A 170 -7.77 -19.70 -23.93
C SER A 170 -6.44 -20.06 -23.24
N ALA A 171 -5.64 -19.08 -22.83
CA ALA A 171 -4.33 -19.27 -22.20
C ALA A 171 -4.26 -18.76 -20.75
N ASN A 172 -5.41 -18.40 -20.15
CA ASN A 172 -5.45 -17.97 -18.75
C ASN A 172 -5.83 -19.13 -17.81
N PRO A 173 -4.85 -19.84 -17.20
CA PRO A 173 -5.15 -20.92 -16.26
C PRO A 173 -5.84 -20.44 -14.98
N GLN A 174 -5.99 -19.13 -14.77
CA GLN A 174 -6.60 -18.55 -13.57
C GLN A 174 -8.15 -18.55 -13.58
N GLN A 175 -8.80 -18.98 -14.67
CA GLN A 175 -10.28 -19.04 -14.77
C GLN A 175 -10.85 -20.46 -14.77
N LEU A 176 -10.03 -21.49 -14.64
CA LEU A 176 -10.49 -22.88 -14.55
C LEU A 176 -10.70 -23.28 -13.08
N HIS A 177 -11.65 -22.66 -12.38
CA HIS A 177 -12.24 -23.19 -11.14
C HIS A 177 -13.62 -22.58 -10.89
#